data_AF-A0A8B7YM36-F1
#
_entry.id   AF-A0A8B7YM36-F1
#
_cell.length_a   1.000
_cell.length_b   1.000
_cell.length_c   1.000
_cell.angle_alpha   90.00
_cell.angle_beta   90.00
_cell.angle_gamma   90.00
#
_symmetry.space_group_name_H-M   'P 1'
#
loop_
_entity.id
_entity.type
_entity.pdbx_description
1 polymer ?
#
loop_
_entity_poly.entity_id
_entity_poly.type
_entity_poly.pdbx_seq_one_letter_code
_entity_poly.pdbx_strand_id
1 'polypeptide(L)'
;MAEQNLALQIYQSVVGIVGICGNGLVCLVIARVRFMHTLTNAFIFNQALIDLLGSLLILVNSLVPVPDPIPPGTSGVLLCKLWVSNFFVWGLFIASTFNLTALTLERYLAIVFPFRYQVLATREKSVAVIIGLWLSAFVFNSYSLFIRYYEAGQCRQRLVANPLALGVAVFSVTYLLPVVVMVFVYTHIAVVLKKGAGRVQPKLAGLTPGPPPGTGVEPTVATANAGAGDQQQGAGPSGTTAPEGRGESLMRARRNTFKTLLLVSVAFTVCWTPNEVIFFLFNLGVDVDFTSVVYIVSVAMVASNGCVNPFIYAIKYKQFRKALKALTCAKSGTDVGSSLTATNNNQE
;
A
#
# COMPACT_ATOMS: atom_id res chain seq x y z
N MET A 1 16.84 -29.37 16.52
CA MET A 1 16.07 -28.35 17.26
C MET A 1 16.89 -27.08 17.52
N ALA A 2 18.05 -27.15 18.20
CA ALA A 2 18.87 -25.95 18.46
C ALA A 2 19.33 -25.20 17.19
N GLU A 3 19.78 -25.93 16.16
CA GLU A 3 20.21 -25.33 14.89
C GLU A 3 19.06 -24.66 14.11
N GLN A 4 17.87 -25.29 14.08
CA GLN A 4 16.68 -24.72 13.42
C GLN A 4 16.18 -23.46 14.12
N ASN A 5 16.22 -23.45 15.47
CA ASN A 5 15.86 -22.28 16.27
C ASN A 5 16.85 -21.13 16.03
N LEU A 6 18.15 -21.42 15.95
CA LEU A 6 19.18 -20.44 15.63
C LEU A 6 19.01 -19.88 14.21
N ALA A 7 18.74 -20.73 13.22
CA ALA A 7 18.50 -20.29 11.84
C ALA A 7 17.29 -19.35 11.74
N LEU A 8 16.18 -19.69 12.41
CA LEU A 8 14.99 -18.82 12.47
C LEU A 8 15.30 -17.49 13.18
N GLN A 9 16.06 -17.53 14.26
CA GLN A 9 16.47 -16.33 15.00
C GLN A 9 17.32 -15.38 14.14
N ILE A 10 18.34 -15.92 13.44
CA ILE A 10 19.17 -15.15 12.51
C ILE A 10 18.30 -14.54 11.42
N TYR A 11 17.42 -15.35 10.82
CA TYR A 11 16.53 -14.92 9.77
C TYR A 11 15.60 -13.78 10.21
N GLN A 12 14.92 -13.93 11.35
CA GLN A 12 14.04 -12.90 11.91
C GLN A 12 14.81 -11.62 12.23
N SER A 13 16.05 -11.74 12.72
CA SER A 13 16.90 -10.57 12.98
C SER A 13 17.25 -9.83 11.69
N VAL A 14 17.61 -10.56 10.62
CA VAL A 14 17.88 -9.97 9.30
C VAL A 14 16.63 -9.29 8.74
N VAL A 15 15.48 -9.96 8.74
CA VAL A 15 14.21 -9.41 8.27
C VAL A 15 13.82 -8.17 9.08
N GLY A 16 13.98 -8.20 10.40
CA GLY A 16 13.74 -7.07 11.28
C GLY A 16 14.61 -5.86 10.92
N ILE A 17 15.92 -6.05 10.73
CA ILE A 17 16.84 -4.97 10.34
C ILE A 17 16.47 -4.39 8.97
N VAL A 18 16.25 -5.25 7.97
CA VAL A 18 15.86 -4.81 6.62
C VAL A 18 14.54 -4.05 6.66
N GLY A 19 13.56 -4.54 7.41
CA GLY A 19 12.27 -3.92 7.60
C GLY A 19 12.36 -2.56 8.30
N ILE A 20 13.19 -2.42 9.34
CA ILE A 20 13.42 -1.15 10.04
C ILE A 20 14.04 -0.12 9.08
N CYS A 21 15.12 -0.49 8.40
CA CYS A 21 15.82 0.41 7.47
C CYS A 21 14.92 0.81 6.29
N GLY A 22 14.28 -0.17 5.65
CA GLY A 22 13.45 0.05 4.46
C GLY A 22 12.21 0.88 4.76
N ASN A 23 11.43 0.49 5.77
CA ASN A 23 10.21 1.22 6.12
C ASN A 23 10.52 2.57 6.77
N GLY A 24 11.60 2.67 7.55
CA GLY A 24 12.10 3.95 8.07
C GLY A 24 12.43 4.93 6.94
N LEU A 25 13.09 4.47 5.87
CA LEU A 25 13.35 5.29 4.68
C LEU A 25 12.04 5.71 3.98
N VAL A 26 11.07 4.80 3.86
CA VAL A 26 9.77 5.14 3.26
C VAL A 26 9.07 6.24 4.05
N CYS A 27 9.00 6.11 5.37
CA CYS A 27 8.46 7.11 6.28
C CYS A 27 9.20 8.45 6.12
N LEU A 28 10.54 8.43 6.13
CA LEU A 28 11.37 9.63 5.99
C LEU A 28 11.10 10.37 4.67
N VAL A 29 11.10 9.65 3.54
CA VAL A 29 10.87 10.24 2.22
C VAL A 29 9.48 10.89 2.13
N ILE A 30 8.44 10.20 2.59
CA ILE A 30 7.07 10.74 2.54
C ILE A 30 6.94 11.94 3.50
N ALA A 31 7.53 11.88 4.69
CA ALA A 31 7.47 12.97 5.66
C ALA A 31 8.17 14.24 5.16
N ARG A 32 9.35 14.10 4.55
CA ARG A 32 10.19 15.25 4.14
C ARG A 32 9.81 15.87 2.81
N VAL A 33 9.25 15.10 1.88
CA VAL A 33 9.03 15.58 0.51
C VAL A 33 7.59 16.05 0.33
N ARG A 34 7.37 17.38 0.32
CA ARG A 34 6.03 18.01 0.32
C ARG A 34 5.10 17.52 -0.79
N PHE A 35 5.58 17.30 -2.01
CA PHE A 35 4.72 16.81 -3.11
C PHE A 35 4.22 15.38 -2.89
N MET A 36 4.80 14.64 -1.94
CA MET A 36 4.33 13.31 -1.53
C MET A 36 3.18 13.39 -0.54
N HIS A 37 2.77 14.56 -0.02
CA HIS A 37 1.69 14.67 0.96
C HIS A 37 0.30 14.57 0.30
N THR A 38 -0.10 13.34 -0.02
CA THR A 38 -1.42 13.01 -0.59
C THR A 38 -2.16 12.02 0.32
N LEU A 39 -3.48 11.91 0.20
CA LEU A 39 -4.28 10.95 1.00
C LEU A 39 -3.78 9.51 0.85
N THR A 40 -3.49 9.11 -0.39
CA THR A 40 -2.86 7.84 -0.74
C THR A 40 -1.56 7.59 0.01
N ASN A 41 -0.70 8.61 0.03
CA ASN A 41 0.59 8.51 0.68
C ASN A 41 0.47 8.55 2.20
N ALA A 42 -0.62 9.05 2.77
CA ALA A 42 -0.91 8.90 4.19
C ALA A 42 -1.18 7.41 4.55
N PHE A 43 -1.92 6.68 3.73
CA PHE A 43 -2.10 5.22 3.90
C PHE A 43 -0.80 4.44 3.66
N ILE A 44 0.01 4.82 2.66
CA ILE A 44 1.33 4.20 2.43
C ILE A 44 2.29 4.49 3.59
N PHE A 45 2.26 5.71 4.13
CA PHE A 45 3.03 6.07 5.32
C PHE A 45 2.56 5.27 6.53
N ASN A 46 1.24 5.13 6.75
CA ASN A 46 0.70 4.30 7.83
C ASN A 46 1.12 2.84 7.68
N GLN A 47 1.09 2.30 6.45
CA GLN A 47 1.58 0.95 6.15
C GLN A 47 3.05 0.79 6.57
N ALA A 48 3.92 1.71 6.11
CA ALA A 48 5.33 1.69 6.45
C ALA A 48 5.57 1.86 7.96
N LEU A 49 4.76 2.66 8.66
CA LEU A 49 4.85 2.80 10.11
C LEU A 49 4.47 1.50 10.84
N ILE A 50 3.39 0.83 10.44
CA ILE A 50 2.99 -0.47 10.98
C ILE A 50 4.11 -1.49 10.76
N ASP A 51 4.62 -1.56 9.54
CA ASP A 51 5.66 -2.52 9.16
C ASP A 51 7.01 -2.21 9.86
N LEU A 52 7.34 -0.94 10.09
CA LEU A 52 8.49 -0.50 10.89
C LEU A 52 8.39 -0.95 12.35
N LEU A 53 7.24 -0.71 12.99
CA LEU A 53 6.98 -1.13 14.37
C LEU A 53 6.97 -2.67 14.48
N GLY A 54 6.37 -3.35 13.50
CA GLY A 54 6.37 -4.81 13.42
C GLY A 54 7.77 -5.37 13.27
N SER A 55 8.58 -4.78 12.40
CA SER A 55 9.99 -5.18 12.17
C SER A 55 10.86 -4.94 13.41
N LEU A 56 10.62 -3.84 14.15
CA LEU A 56 11.26 -3.59 15.44
C LEU A 56 10.90 -4.69 16.44
N LEU A 57 9.61 -5.02 16.59
CA LEU A 57 9.20 -6.08 17.52
C LEU A 57 9.70 -7.46 17.10
N ILE A 58 9.77 -7.78 15.81
CA ILE A 58 10.36 -9.04 15.33
C ILE A 58 11.84 -9.10 15.73
N LEU A 59 12.60 -8.03 15.52
CA LEU A 59 14.01 -7.96 15.92
C LEU A 59 14.20 -8.09 17.43
N VAL A 60 13.38 -7.40 18.24
CA VAL A 60 13.51 -7.51 19.70
C VAL A 60 13.11 -8.91 20.17
N ASN A 61 12.06 -9.52 19.61
CA ASN A 61 11.67 -10.90 19.92
C ASN A 61 12.75 -11.92 19.51
N SER A 62 13.50 -11.67 18.42
CA SER A 62 14.58 -12.56 18.02
C SER A 62 15.84 -12.39 18.87
N LEU A 63 16.09 -11.21 19.44
CA LEU A 63 17.31 -10.94 20.23
C LEU A 63 17.12 -11.14 21.74
N VAL A 64 15.92 -10.93 22.26
CA VAL A 64 15.63 -10.99 23.70
C VAL A 64 15.05 -12.36 24.04
N PRO A 65 15.82 -13.24 24.71
CA PRO A 65 15.34 -14.55 25.09
C PRO A 65 14.26 -14.46 26.17
N VAL A 66 13.35 -15.43 26.16
CA VAL A 66 12.36 -15.60 27.22
C VAL A 66 13.06 -16.21 28.45
N PRO A 67 12.91 -15.63 29.65
CA PRO A 67 13.46 -16.21 30.87
C PRO A 67 12.89 -17.61 31.15
N ASP A 68 13.74 -18.55 31.55
CA ASP A 68 13.35 -19.89 32.00
C ASP A 68 14.04 -20.21 33.33
N PRO A 69 13.31 -20.28 34.47
CA PRO A 69 11.86 -20.17 34.59
C PRO A 69 11.33 -18.73 34.45
N ILE A 70 10.05 -18.61 34.07
CA ILE A 70 9.32 -17.34 33.99
C ILE A 70 9.18 -16.74 35.40
N PRO A 71 9.44 -15.43 35.60
CA PRO A 71 9.38 -14.81 36.92
C PRO A 71 7.97 -14.88 37.52
N PRO A 72 7.83 -15.12 38.84
CA PRO A 72 6.52 -15.17 39.49
C PRO A 72 5.87 -13.78 39.60
N GLY A 73 4.55 -13.78 39.76
CA GLY A 73 3.75 -12.57 39.95
C GLY A 73 3.25 -11.94 38.64
N THR A 74 2.86 -10.66 38.71
CA THR A 74 2.22 -9.93 37.60
C THR A 74 3.12 -9.84 36.36
N SER A 75 4.44 -9.70 36.54
CA SER A 75 5.40 -9.63 35.44
C SER A 75 5.42 -10.90 34.60
N GLY A 76 5.40 -12.09 35.21
CA GLY A 76 5.30 -13.37 34.51
C GLY A 76 4.00 -13.53 33.74
N VAL A 77 2.88 -13.11 34.32
CA VAL A 77 1.57 -13.13 33.65
C VAL A 77 1.56 -12.23 32.42
N LEU A 78 2.08 -10.99 32.55
CA LEU A 78 2.18 -10.06 31.42
C LEU A 78 3.13 -10.58 30.35
N LEU A 79 4.27 -11.19 30.73
CA LEU A 79 5.21 -11.80 29.81
C LEU A 79 4.53 -12.92 28.99
N CYS A 80 3.79 -13.83 29.63
CA CYS A 80 3.09 -14.90 28.91
C CYS A 80 2.03 -14.36 27.94
N LYS A 81 1.24 -13.35 28.37
CA LYS A 81 0.12 -12.82 27.59
C LYS A 81 0.53 -11.86 26.48
N LEU A 82 1.55 -11.04 26.70
CA LEU A 82 1.96 -9.99 25.76
C LEU A 82 3.17 -10.40 24.92
N TRP A 83 4.22 -10.93 25.55
CA TRP A 83 5.49 -11.23 24.90
C TRP A 83 5.47 -12.62 24.25
N VAL A 84 5.28 -13.68 25.03
CA VAL A 84 5.33 -15.08 24.55
C VAL A 84 4.20 -15.37 23.56
N SER A 85 3.04 -14.73 23.73
CA SER A 85 1.92 -14.83 22.78
C SER A 85 2.11 -13.96 21.53
N ASN A 86 3.17 -13.16 21.44
CA ASN A 86 3.45 -12.21 20.36
C ASN A 86 2.28 -11.24 20.10
N PHE A 87 1.61 -10.78 21.17
CA PHE A 87 0.38 -9.98 21.09
C PHE A 87 0.53 -8.76 20.17
N PHE A 88 1.59 -7.98 20.37
CA PHE A 88 1.80 -6.76 19.58
C PHE A 88 2.19 -7.06 18.12
N VAL A 89 2.95 -8.12 17.86
CA VAL A 89 3.33 -8.53 16.50
C VAL A 89 2.08 -8.94 15.70
N TRP A 90 1.26 -9.81 16.26
CA TRP A 90 0.01 -10.25 15.61
C TRP A 90 -0.98 -9.09 15.43
N GLY A 91 -1.12 -8.21 16.43
CA GLY A 91 -1.95 -7.01 16.31
C GLY A 91 -1.51 -6.08 15.17
N LEU A 92 -0.20 -5.86 15.01
CA LEU A 92 0.35 -5.05 13.91
C LEU A 92 0.16 -5.73 12.56
N PHE A 93 0.28 -7.04 12.46
CA PHE A 93 0.00 -7.78 11.23
C PHE A 93 -1.47 -7.69 10.80
N ILE A 94 -2.40 -7.75 11.76
CA ILE A 94 -3.83 -7.54 11.47
C ILE A 94 -4.07 -6.08 11.02
N ALA A 95 -3.46 -5.11 11.71
CA ALA A 95 -3.55 -3.70 11.32
C ALA A 95 -2.98 -3.45 9.92
N SER A 96 -1.88 -4.10 9.57
CA SER A 96 -1.24 -4.08 8.24
C SER A 96 -2.21 -4.59 7.15
N THR A 97 -2.88 -5.71 7.41
CA THR A 97 -3.90 -6.28 6.51
C THR A 97 -5.10 -5.35 6.31
N PHE A 98 -5.62 -4.79 7.40
CA PHE A 98 -6.75 -3.86 7.38
C PHE A 98 -6.39 -2.58 6.64
N ASN A 99 -5.19 -2.04 6.86
CA ASN A 99 -4.69 -0.86 6.15
C ASN A 99 -4.49 -1.12 4.66
N LEU A 100 -3.96 -2.29 4.27
CA LEU A 100 -3.82 -2.68 2.87
C LEU A 100 -5.18 -2.78 2.17
N THR A 101 -6.17 -3.37 2.84
CA THR A 101 -7.55 -3.46 2.33
C THR A 101 -8.17 -2.06 2.16
N ALA A 102 -8.00 -1.19 3.15
CA ALA A 102 -8.47 0.19 3.09
C ALA A 102 -7.78 0.98 1.96
N LEU A 103 -6.48 0.78 1.75
CA LEU A 103 -5.72 1.37 0.65
C LEU A 103 -6.23 0.89 -0.72
N THR A 104 -6.61 -0.39 -0.85
CA THR A 104 -7.24 -0.94 -2.05
C THR A 104 -8.63 -0.31 -2.30
N LEU A 105 -9.44 -0.15 -1.26
CA LEU A 105 -10.75 0.52 -1.35
C LEU A 105 -10.62 2.03 -1.66
N GLU A 106 -9.62 2.71 -1.10
CA GLU A 106 -9.35 4.11 -1.44
C GLU A 106 -9.04 4.24 -2.93
N ARG A 107 -8.18 3.37 -3.48
CA ARG A 107 -7.89 3.33 -4.92
C ARG A 107 -9.13 3.09 -5.76
N TYR A 108 -9.99 2.19 -5.31
CA TYR A 108 -11.26 1.92 -5.97
C TYR A 108 -12.10 3.18 -6.10
N LEU A 109 -12.29 3.90 -4.99
CA LEU A 109 -13.04 5.16 -4.99
C LEU A 109 -12.37 6.21 -5.88
N ALA A 110 -11.05 6.38 -5.79
CA ALA A 110 -10.31 7.38 -6.57
C ALA A 110 -10.32 7.15 -8.09
N ILE A 111 -10.43 5.89 -8.54
CA ILE A 111 -10.37 5.51 -9.96
C ILE A 111 -11.77 5.32 -10.54
N VAL A 112 -12.66 4.62 -9.84
CA VAL A 112 -14.00 4.25 -10.34
C VAL A 112 -15.00 5.37 -10.10
N PHE A 113 -14.89 6.11 -8.99
CA PHE A 113 -15.84 7.15 -8.59
C PHE A 113 -15.15 8.49 -8.29
N PRO A 114 -14.44 9.10 -9.28
CA PRO A 114 -13.58 10.26 -9.04
C PRO A 114 -14.29 11.48 -8.45
N PHE A 115 -15.55 11.74 -8.82
CA PHE A 115 -16.33 12.87 -8.27
C PHE A 115 -16.75 12.62 -6.82
N ARG A 116 -17.18 11.39 -6.49
CA ARG A 116 -17.49 11.03 -5.09
C ARG A 116 -16.25 11.07 -4.22
N TYR A 117 -15.10 10.63 -4.75
CA TYR A 117 -13.83 10.66 -4.03
C TYR A 117 -13.45 12.07 -3.56
N GLN A 118 -13.69 13.11 -4.38
CA GLN A 118 -13.38 14.49 -3.99
C GLN A 118 -14.18 14.98 -2.78
N VAL A 119 -15.37 14.44 -2.53
CA VAL A 119 -16.24 14.81 -1.40
C VAL A 119 -16.04 13.88 -0.19
N LEU A 120 -15.82 12.59 -0.45
CA LEU A 120 -15.71 11.56 0.57
C LEU A 120 -14.31 11.50 1.19
N ALA A 121 -13.26 11.65 0.40
CA ALA A 121 -11.89 11.48 0.84
C ALA A 121 -11.29 12.82 1.27
N THR A 122 -11.35 13.10 2.58
CA THR A 122 -10.65 14.22 3.21
C THR A 122 -9.56 13.69 4.15
N ARG A 123 -8.64 14.56 4.57
CA ARG A 123 -7.53 14.17 5.45
C ARG A 123 -8.05 13.73 6.82
N GLU A 124 -9.01 14.45 7.36
CA GLU A 124 -9.63 14.21 8.67
C GLU A 124 -10.32 12.85 8.69
N LYS A 125 -11.14 12.58 7.67
CA LYS A 125 -11.82 11.29 7.50
C LYS A 125 -10.82 10.15 7.30
N SER A 126 -9.74 10.38 6.54
CA SER A 126 -8.70 9.36 6.32
C SER A 126 -7.94 9.02 7.62
N VAL A 127 -7.65 10.02 8.45
CA VAL A 127 -7.05 9.81 9.78
C VAL A 127 -8.00 9.04 10.70
N ALA A 128 -9.28 9.39 10.71
CA ALA A 128 -10.29 8.65 11.48
C ALA A 128 -10.39 7.18 11.05
N VAL A 129 -10.34 6.90 9.74
CA VAL A 129 -10.29 5.54 9.20
C VAL A 129 -9.04 4.82 9.71
N ILE A 130 -7.85 5.44 9.61
CA ILE A 130 -6.60 4.83 10.09
C ILE A 130 -6.71 4.45 11.57
N ILE A 131 -7.15 5.37 12.44
CA ILE A 131 -7.33 5.10 13.88
C ILE A 131 -8.30 3.93 14.10
N GLY A 132 -9.42 3.90 13.38
CA GLY A 132 -10.39 2.80 13.45
C GLY A 132 -9.80 1.44 13.05
N LEU A 133 -8.92 1.39 12.04
CA LEU A 133 -8.25 0.17 11.61
C LEU A 133 -7.27 -0.35 12.68
N TRP A 134 -6.55 0.54 13.36
CA TRP A 134 -5.69 0.19 14.49
C TRP A 134 -6.50 -0.40 15.65
N LEU A 135 -7.56 0.29 16.07
CA LEU A 135 -8.41 -0.15 17.17
C LEU A 135 -9.07 -1.50 16.87
N SER A 136 -9.68 -1.65 15.69
CA SER A 136 -10.32 -2.90 15.28
C SER A 136 -9.33 -4.07 15.19
N ALA A 137 -8.09 -3.83 14.73
CA ALA A 137 -7.06 -4.87 14.68
C ALA A 137 -6.68 -5.39 16.08
N PHE A 138 -6.43 -4.50 17.04
CA PHE A 138 -6.08 -4.89 18.40
C PHE A 138 -7.27 -5.46 19.19
N VAL A 139 -8.48 -4.97 18.95
CA VAL A 139 -9.71 -5.56 19.49
C VAL A 139 -9.89 -6.97 18.96
N PHE A 140 -9.73 -7.19 17.66
CA PHE A 140 -9.79 -8.53 17.08
C PHE A 140 -8.70 -9.43 17.67
N ASN A 141 -7.46 -8.96 17.77
CA ASN A 141 -6.34 -9.73 18.33
C ASN A 141 -6.44 -10.00 19.84
N SER A 142 -7.40 -9.41 20.56
CA SER A 142 -7.55 -9.57 22.00
C SER A 142 -7.72 -11.02 22.46
N TYR A 143 -8.22 -11.91 21.60
CA TYR A 143 -8.33 -13.34 21.89
C TYR A 143 -6.97 -13.97 22.26
N SER A 144 -5.87 -13.48 21.69
CA SER A 144 -4.52 -14.01 21.95
C SER A 144 -4.08 -13.84 23.41
N LEU A 145 -4.63 -12.85 24.13
CA LEU A 145 -4.40 -12.64 25.57
C LEU A 145 -4.95 -13.76 26.46
N PHE A 146 -5.82 -14.61 25.90
CA PHE A 146 -6.49 -15.70 26.62
C PHE A 146 -5.97 -17.08 26.20
N ILE A 147 -5.13 -17.18 25.16
CA ILE A 147 -4.57 -18.46 24.69
C ILE A 147 -3.50 -18.99 25.64
N ARG A 148 -2.67 -18.13 26.23
CA ARG A 148 -1.59 -18.55 27.14
C ARG A 148 -1.85 -18.09 28.57
N TYR A 149 -1.41 -18.91 29.54
CA TYR A 149 -1.46 -18.61 30.96
C TYR A 149 -0.17 -18.99 31.67
N TYR A 150 0.11 -18.31 32.77
CA TYR A 150 1.24 -18.59 33.63
C TYR A 150 0.86 -19.69 34.64
N GLU A 151 1.71 -20.71 34.76
CA GLU A 151 1.59 -21.76 35.77
C GLU A 151 2.98 -22.27 36.15
N ALA A 152 3.32 -22.23 37.44
CA ALA A 152 4.55 -22.81 38.02
C ALA A 152 5.84 -22.49 37.24
N GLY A 153 6.08 -21.21 36.91
CA GLY A 153 7.28 -20.77 36.20
C GLY A 153 7.27 -21.03 34.69
N GLN A 154 6.13 -21.45 34.10
CA GLN A 154 6.01 -21.77 32.68
C GLN A 154 4.78 -21.08 32.04
N CYS A 155 4.87 -20.79 30.74
CA CYS A 155 3.75 -20.26 29.95
C CYS A 155 3.05 -21.40 29.19
N ARG A 156 1.93 -21.90 29.73
CA ARG A 156 1.15 -23.00 29.13
C ARG A 156 0.03 -22.48 28.23
N GLN A 157 -0.40 -23.31 27.29
CA GLN A 157 -1.52 -23.01 26.38
C GLN A 157 -2.83 -23.52 26.99
N ARG A 158 -3.89 -22.70 26.94
CA ARG A 158 -5.25 -23.10 27.31
C ARG A 158 -5.90 -23.88 26.16
N LEU A 159 -6.68 -24.89 26.53
CA LEU A 159 -7.60 -25.51 25.59
C LEU A 159 -8.74 -24.52 25.29
N VAL A 160 -8.85 -24.11 24.03
CA VAL A 160 -9.93 -23.23 23.58
C VAL A 160 -11.19 -24.08 23.48
N ALA A 161 -12.32 -23.59 24.00
CA ALA A 161 -13.59 -24.34 24.04
C ALA A 161 -14.10 -24.70 22.63
N ASN A 162 -13.87 -23.83 21.65
CA ASN A 162 -14.23 -24.07 20.25
C ASN A 162 -13.08 -23.61 19.32
N PRO A 163 -12.06 -24.47 19.11
CA PRO A 163 -10.91 -24.12 18.27
C PRO A 163 -11.32 -23.93 16.81
N LEU A 164 -12.28 -24.69 16.31
CA LEU A 164 -12.82 -24.55 14.95
C LEU A 164 -13.39 -23.15 14.72
N ALA A 165 -14.27 -22.66 15.61
CA ALA A 165 -14.86 -21.34 15.48
C ALA A 165 -13.79 -20.24 15.52
N LEU A 166 -12.78 -20.37 16.39
CA LEU A 166 -11.66 -19.43 16.45
C LEU A 166 -10.85 -19.45 15.14
N GLY A 167 -10.46 -20.64 14.66
CA GLY A 167 -9.72 -20.81 13.42
C GLY A 167 -10.45 -20.25 12.21
N VAL A 168 -11.75 -20.53 12.08
CA VAL A 168 -12.61 -19.97 11.02
C VAL A 168 -12.67 -18.45 11.12
N ALA A 169 -12.88 -17.89 12.31
CA ALA A 169 -12.97 -16.45 12.51
C ALA A 169 -11.65 -15.74 12.15
N VAL A 170 -10.51 -16.25 12.63
CA VAL A 170 -9.18 -15.72 12.34
C VAL A 170 -8.92 -15.79 10.84
N PHE A 171 -8.95 -16.98 10.23
CA PHE A 171 -8.71 -17.18 8.80
C PHE A 171 -9.61 -16.29 7.93
N SER A 172 -10.88 -16.15 8.31
CA SER A 172 -11.84 -15.35 7.55
C SER A 172 -11.52 -13.86 7.60
N VAL A 173 -11.22 -13.32 8.78
CA VAL A 173 -11.04 -11.88 9.01
C VAL A 173 -9.64 -11.42 8.61
N THR A 174 -8.60 -12.21 8.90
CA THR A 174 -7.20 -11.83 8.66
C THR A 174 -6.73 -12.16 7.25
N TYR A 175 -7.42 -13.05 6.54
CA TYR A 175 -6.95 -13.53 5.23
C TYR A 175 -8.05 -13.57 4.17
N LEU A 176 -9.08 -14.40 4.33
CA LEU A 176 -10.04 -14.68 3.26
C LEU A 176 -10.82 -13.43 2.81
N LEU A 177 -11.44 -12.70 3.74
CA LEU A 177 -12.21 -11.50 3.42
C LEU A 177 -11.33 -10.40 2.79
N PRO A 178 -10.17 -10.03 3.36
CA PRO A 178 -9.22 -9.13 2.71
C PRO A 178 -8.87 -9.53 1.28
N VAL A 179 -8.50 -10.80 1.04
CA VAL A 179 -8.11 -11.31 -0.29
C VAL A 179 -9.29 -11.23 -1.26
N VAL A 180 -10.49 -11.65 -0.86
CA VAL A 180 -11.70 -11.56 -1.69
C VAL A 180 -12.00 -10.12 -2.08
N VAL A 181 -11.95 -9.19 -1.13
CA VAL A 181 -12.17 -7.76 -1.37
C VAL A 181 -11.10 -7.23 -2.35
N MET A 182 -9.82 -7.54 -2.11
CA MET A 182 -8.74 -7.11 -2.98
C MET A 182 -8.92 -7.64 -4.41
N VAL A 183 -9.13 -8.95 -4.58
CA VAL A 183 -9.32 -9.58 -5.90
C VAL A 183 -10.50 -8.95 -6.65
N PHE A 184 -11.65 -8.79 -5.98
CA PHE A 184 -12.82 -8.14 -6.57
C PHE A 184 -12.50 -6.71 -7.03
N VAL A 185 -11.95 -5.89 -6.13
CA VAL A 185 -11.63 -4.48 -6.39
C VAL A 185 -10.60 -4.34 -7.51
N TYR A 186 -9.50 -5.09 -7.46
CA TYR A 186 -8.44 -5.05 -8.47
C TYR A 186 -8.96 -5.47 -9.84
N THR A 187 -9.79 -6.51 -9.89
CA THR A 187 -10.42 -6.98 -11.14
C THR A 187 -11.34 -5.92 -11.72
N HIS A 188 -12.21 -5.33 -10.89
CA HIS A 188 -13.15 -4.30 -11.35
C HIS A 188 -12.42 -3.05 -11.86
N ILE A 189 -11.39 -2.58 -11.14
CA ILE A 189 -10.56 -1.44 -11.59
C ILE A 189 -9.94 -1.76 -12.96
N ALA A 190 -9.39 -2.97 -13.15
CA ALA A 190 -8.79 -3.37 -14.42
C ALA A 190 -9.82 -3.35 -15.57
N VAL A 191 -11.04 -3.83 -15.34
CA VAL A 191 -12.13 -3.80 -16.33
C VAL A 191 -12.54 -2.37 -16.67
N VAL A 192 -12.72 -1.50 -15.68
CA VAL A 192 -13.07 -0.09 -15.89
C VAL A 192 -12.00 0.64 -16.69
N LEU A 193 -10.72 0.44 -16.36
CA LEU A 193 -9.60 1.05 -17.07
C LEU A 193 -9.48 0.57 -18.52
N LYS A 194 -9.75 -0.72 -18.80
CA LYS A 194 -9.78 -1.27 -20.17
C LYS A 194 -10.92 -0.66 -21.00
N LYS A 195 -12.13 -0.61 -20.44
CA LYS A 195 -13.31 -0.01 -21.11
C LYS A 195 -13.11 1.49 -21.40
N GLY A 196 -12.43 2.22 -20.50
CA GLY A 196 -12.10 3.62 -20.70
C GLY A 196 -11.13 3.86 -21.86
N ALA A 197 -10.11 3.02 -22.02
CA ALA A 197 -9.15 3.11 -23.13
C ALA A 197 -9.80 2.87 -24.49
N GLY A 198 -10.74 1.91 -24.57
CA GLY A 198 -11.49 1.61 -25.79
C GLY A 198 -12.41 2.75 -26.26
N ARG A 199 -12.74 3.73 -25.41
CA ARG A 199 -13.54 4.91 -25.78
C ARG A 199 -12.71 6.08 -26.30
N VAL A 200 -11.41 6.14 -25.97
CA VAL A 200 -10.50 7.23 -26.37
C VAL A 200 -9.80 6.89 -27.69
N GLN A 201 -9.39 5.63 -27.88
CA GLN A 201 -8.70 5.15 -29.08
C GLN A 201 -9.45 5.43 -30.42
N PRO A 202 -10.80 5.32 -30.52
CA PRO A 202 -11.51 5.55 -31.77
C PRO A 202 -11.51 7.02 -32.22
N LYS A 203 -11.42 7.97 -31.29
CA LYS A 203 -11.48 9.41 -31.60
C LYS A 203 -10.18 9.93 -32.23
N LEU A 204 -9.04 9.33 -31.91
CA LEU A 204 -7.74 9.71 -32.48
C LEU A 204 -7.47 9.05 -33.84
N ALA A 205 -8.07 7.88 -34.10
CA ALA A 205 -7.97 7.20 -35.40
C ALA A 205 -8.76 7.92 -36.52
N GLY A 206 -9.72 8.78 -36.18
CA GLY A 206 -10.47 9.61 -37.14
C GLY A 206 -9.81 10.94 -37.52
N LEU A 207 -8.60 11.23 -37.00
CA LEU A 207 -7.88 12.50 -37.21
C LEU A 207 -6.59 12.32 -38.04
N THR A 208 -6.47 11.27 -38.84
CA THR A 208 -5.36 11.16 -39.79
C THR A 208 -5.40 12.32 -40.79
N PRO A 209 -4.32 13.09 -40.97
CA PRO A 209 -4.23 14.07 -42.05
C PRO A 209 -4.42 13.35 -43.38
N GLY A 210 -5.35 13.82 -44.20
CA GLY A 210 -5.52 13.32 -45.57
C GLY A 210 -4.23 13.44 -46.37
N PRO A 211 -4.03 12.60 -47.40
CA PRO A 211 -2.80 12.60 -48.18
C PRO A 211 -2.62 13.96 -48.91
N PRO A 212 -1.38 14.41 -49.12
CA PRO A 212 -1.11 15.66 -49.83
C PRO A 212 -1.64 15.56 -51.28
N PRO A 213 -2.21 16.64 -51.85
CA PRO A 213 -2.63 16.63 -53.24
C PRO A 213 -1.41 16.42 -54.14
N GLY A 214 -1.45 15.36 -54.93
CA GLY A 214 -0.44 15.04 -55.93
C GLY A 214 -0.40 16.08 -57.04
N THR A 215 0.82 16.32 -57.52
CA THR A 215 1.16 17.04 -58.74
C THR A 215 0.42 16.45 -59.95
N GLY A 216 -0.55 17.20 -60.48
CA GLY A 216 -1.24 16.91 -61.73
C GLY A 216 -1.27 18.18 -62.58
N VAL A 217 -0.63 18.10 -63.74
CA VAL A 217 -0.57 19.14 -64.78
C VAL A 217 -1.98 19.39 -65.34
N GLU A 218 -2.44 20.64 -65.33
CA GLU A 218 -3.60 21.10 -66.09
C GLU A 218 -3.21 21.43 -67.55
N PRO A 219 -4.15 21.27 -68.49
CA PRO A 219 -4.30 22.21 -69.59
C PRO A 219 -5.67 22.91 -69.55
N THR A 220 -5.61 24.22 -69.30
CA THR A 220 -6.25 25.33 -70.03
C THR A 220 -7.75 25.32 -70.43
N VAL A 221 -8.40 26.41 -69.96
CA VAL A 221 -9.36 27.32 -70.65
C VAL A 221 -10.86 26.99 -70.56
N ALA A 222 -11.61 27.82 -69.80
CA ALA A 222 -12.61 28.77 -70.34
C ALA A 222 -13.28 29.62 -69.23
N THR A 223 -13.06 30.93 -69.32
CA THR A 223 -13.93 32.11 -69.05
C THR A 223 -15.31 31.93 -68.39
N ALA A 224 -15.62 32.69 -67.32
CA ALA A 224 -16.25 34.03 -67.38
C ALA A 224 -16.87 34.51 -66.03
N ASN A 225 -16.50 35.74 -65.66
CA ASN A 225 -17.27 36.82 -65.02
C ASN A 225 -17.86 36.77 -63.59
N ALA A 226 -17.28 37.68 -62.79
CA ALA A 226 -17.89 38.86 -62.15
C ALA A 226 -18.56 38.75 -60.76
N GLY A 227 -18.04 39.57 -59.83
CA GLY A 227 -18.70 39.96 -58.58
C GLY A 227 -17.74 40.47 -57.51
N ALA A 228 -17.52 41.79 -57.46
CA ALA A 228 -16.71 42.50 -56.47
C ALA A 228 -17.42 42.68 -55.12
N GLY A 229 -16.66 42.73 -54.02
CA GLY A 229 -17.15 43.12 -52.68
C GLY A 229 -16.07 43.03 -51.60
N ASP A 230 -15.81 44.17 -50.95
CA ASP A 230 -14.70 44.53 -50.05
C ASP A 230 -14.56 43.78 -48.70
N GLN A 231 -13.29 43.81 -48.20
CA GLN A 231 -12.78 44.00 -46.82
C GLN A 231 -13.52 43.33 -45.64
N GLN A 232 -12.89 42.67 -44.66
CA GLN A 232 -11.96 43.27 -43.70
C GLN A 232 -11.54 42.21 -42.67
N GLN A 233 -10.32 42.38 -42.17
CA GLN A 233 -9.64 41.57 -41.15
C GLN A 233 -10.35 41.62 -39.79
N GLY A 234 -10.41 40.45 -39.13
CA GLY A 234 -10.77 40.33 -37.72
C GLY A 234 -10.03 39.14 -37.10
N ALA A 235 -8.82 39.38 -36.62
CA ALA A 235 -8.06 38.42 -35.84
C ALA A 235 -8.66 38.32 -34.43
N GLY A 236 -9.46 37.29 -34.18
CA GLY A 236 -9.87 36.88 -32.83
C GLY A 236 -8.95 35.77 -32.32
N PRO A 237 -8.53 35.79 -31.03
CA PRO A 237 -7.67 34.74 -30.49
C PRO A 237 -8.49 33.45 -30.35
N SER A 238 -8.23 32.48 -31.23
CA SER A 238 -8.77 31.14 -31.15
C SER A 238 -8.38 30.50 -29.81
N GLY A 239 -9.39 29.86 -29.22
CA GLY A 239 -9.40 29.36 -27.86
C GLY A 239 -8.25 28.42 -27.52
N THR A 240 -7.88 28.53 -26.25
CA THR A 240 -7.10 27.60 -25.44
C THR A 240 -7.27 26.12 -25.80
N THR A 241 -6.36 25.59 -26.60
CA THR A 241 -6.14 24.14 -26.77
C THR A 241 -5.40 23.58 -25.55
N ALA A 242 -6.08 23.46 -24.40
CA ALA A 242 -5.56 22.69 -23.27
C ALA A 242 -6.67 22.15 -22.35
N PRO A 243 -7.21 20.95 -22.64
CA PRO A 243 -7.57 20.06 -21.52
C PRO A 243 -7.24 18.56 -21.72
N GLU A 244 -7.05 18.04 -22.94
CA GLU A 244 -6.96 16.58 -23.16
C GLU A 244 -5.66 15.97 -22.59
N GLY A 245 -4.50 16.59 -22.80
CA GLY A 245 -3.21 16.04 -22.31
C GLY A 245 -3.04 16.03 -20.79
N ARG A 246 -3.73 16.94 -20.07
CA ARG A 246 -3.67 17.02 -18.59
C ARG A 246 -4.53 15.94 -17.93
N GLY A 247 -5.67 15.59 -18.51
CA GLY A 247 -6.52 14.49 -18.04
C GLY A 247 -5.86 13.12 -18.23
N GLU A 248 -5.24 12.89 -19.39
CA GLU A 248 -4.55 11.63 -19.70
C GLU A 248 -3.33 11.37 -18.82
N SER A 249 -2.53 12.41 -18.55
CA SER A 249 -1.35 12.31 -17.69
C SER A 249 -1.71 12.01 -16.23
N LEU A 250 -2.78 12.61 -15.70
CA LEU A 250 -3.32 12.31 -14.37
C LEU A 250 -3.87 10.87 -14.28
N MET A 251 -4.62 10.41 -15.29
CA MET A 251 -5.12 9.03 -15.34
C MET A 251 -3.99 8.00 -15.45
N ARG A 252 -2.95 8.29 -16.24
CA ARG A 252 -1.74 7.45 -16.33
C ARG A 252 -1.00 7.38 -15.00
N ALA A 253 -0.93 8.48 -14.23
CA ALA A 253 -0.35 8.48 -12.90
C ALA A 253 -1.14 7.60 -11.93
N ARG A 254 -2.48 7.75 -11.87
CA ARG A 254 -3.38 6.90 -11.04
C ARG A 254 -3.24 5.41 -11.35
N ARG A 255 -3.16 5.07 -12.64
CA ARG A 255 -2.95 3.68 -13.12
C ARG A 255 -1.62 3.08 -12.65
N ASN A 256 -0.54 3.88 -12.62
CA ASN A 256 0.75 3.38 -12.14
C ASN A 256 0.74 3.15 -10.63
N THR A 257 0.10 4.04 -9.85
CA THR A 257 -0.07 3.86 -8.40
C THR A 257 -0.86 2.59 -8.09
N PHE A 258 -1.99 2.37 -8.78
CA PHE A 258 -2.77 1.13 -8.65
C PHE A 258 -1.94 -0.14 -8.92
N LYS A 259 -1.12 -0.15 -9.98
CA LYS A 259 -0.27 -1.31 -10.31
C LYS A 259 0.73 -1.62 -9.21
N THR A 260 1.35 -0.59 -8.62
CA THR A 260 2.24 -0.77 -7.47
C THR A 260 1.49 -1.40 -6.29
N LEU A 261 0.29 -0.91 -5.98
CA LEU A 261 -0.50 -1.40 -4.86
C LEU A 261 -1.05 -2.81 -5.08
N LEU A 262 -1.36 -3.17 -6.33
CA LEU A 262 -1.66 -4.56 -6.71
C LEU A 262 -0.47 -5.49 -6.40
N LEU A 263 0.76 -5.08 -6.74
CA LEU A 263 1.95 -5.89 -6.44
C LEU A 263 2.15 -6.07 -4.94
N VAL A 264 1.91 -5.02 -4.13
CA VAL A 264 1.94 -5.12 -2.66
C VAL A 264 0.89 -6.14 -2.16
N SER A 265 -0.33 -6.11 -2.71
CA SER A 265 -1.41 -7.04 -2.33
C SER A 265 -1.13 -8.49 -2.73
N VAL A 266 -0.49 -8.70 -3.87
CA VAL A 266 -0.04 -10.03 -4.30
C VAL A 266 1.07 -10.54 -3.37
N ALA A 267 2.04 -9.69 -3.03
CA ALA A 267 3.09 -10.06 -2.07
C ALA A 267 2.51 -10.45 -0.71
N PHE A 268 1.54 -9.68 -0.19
CA PHE A 268 0.78 -10.04 1.00
C PHE A 268 0.16 -11.43 0.89
N THR A 269 -0.60 -11.69 -0.20
CA THR A 269 -1.28 -12.98 -0.38
C THR A 269 -0.27 -14.13 -0.38
N VAL A 270 0.83 -14.02 -1.14
CA VAL A 270 1.86 -15.06 -1.23
C VAL A 270 2.52 -15.30 0.12
N CYS A 271 2.89 -14.24 0.85
CA CYS A 271 3.56 -14.33 2.14
C CYS A 271 2.68 -14.95 3.23
N TRP A 272 1.38 -14.66 3.22
CA TRP A 272 0.45 -15.08 4.27
C TRP A 272 -0.15 -16.47 4.06
N THR A 273 -0.38 -16.88 2.80
CA THR A 273 -1.10 -18.11 2.47
C THR A 273 -0.59 -19.35 3.22
N PRO A 274 0.73 -19.65 3.25
CA PRO A 274 1.19 -20.89 3.86
C PRO A 274 0.87 -20.97 5.36
N ASN A 275 1.07 -19.87 6.08
CA ASN A 275 0.86 -19.83 7.53
C ASN A 275 -0.63 -19.88 7.88
N GLU A 276 -1.47 -19.15 7.15
CA GLU A 276 -2.93 -19.14 7.35
C GLU A 276 -3.55 -20.51 7.08
N VAL A 277 -3.08 -21.21 6.05
CA VAL A 277 -3.53 -22.59 5.76
C VAL A 277 -3.11 -23.55 6.87
N ILE A 278 -1.87 -23.50 7.34
CA ILE A 278 -1.40 -24.36 8.45
C ILE A 278 -2.19 -24.09 9.73
N PHE A 279 -2.41 -22.82 10.07
CA PHE A 279 -3.18 -22.44 11.25
C PHE A 279 -4.65 -22.89 11.14
N PHE A 280 -5.26 -22.74 9.96
CA PHE A 280 -6.61 -23.21 9.72
C PHE A 280 -6.72 -24.73 9.86
N LEU A 281 -5.81 -25.49 9.25
CA LEU A 281 -5.76 -26.97 9.35
C LEU A 281 -5.60 -27.43 10.80
N PHE A 282 -4.72 -26.79 11.59
CA PHE A 282 -4.58 -27.07 13.02
C PHE A 282 -5.91 -26.93 13.77
N ASN A 283 -6.68 -25.87 13.49
CA ASN A 283 -7.98 -25.65 14.13
C ASN A 283 -9.09 -26.60 13.61
N LEU A 284 -8.89 -27.27 12.46
CA LEU A 284 -9.73 -28.38 12.01
C LEU A 284 -9.42 -29.70 12.74
N GLY A 285 -8.37 -29.73 13.57
CA GLY A 285 -7.92 -30.95 14.27
C GLY A 285 -6.93 -31.79 13.48
N VAL A 286 -6.34 -31.25 12.40
CA VAL A 286 -5.21 -31.89 11.72
C VAL A 286 -3.99 -31.79 12.62
N ASP A 287 -3.26 -32.90 12.77
CA ASP A 287 -2.01 -32.90 13.52
C ASP A 287 -0.94 -32.12 12.74
N VAL A 288 -0.43 -31.05 13.35
CA VAL A 288 0.52 -30.12 12.74
C VAL A 288 1.80 -30.13 13.55
N ASP A 289 2.90 -30.47 12.90
CA ASP A 289 4.22 -30.36 13.49
C ASP A 289 4.73 -28.91 13.41
N PHE A 290 4.60 -28.18 14.53
CA PHE A 290 5.12 -26.82 14.71
C PHE A 290 6.65 -26.73 14.79
N THR A 291 7.36 -27.85 14.72
CA THR A 291 8.83 -27.90 14.62
C THR A 291 9.31 -28.20 13.20
N SER A 292 8.39 -28.51 12.29
CA SER A 292 8.71 -28.84 10.91
C SER A 292 9.30 -27.65 10.14
N VAL A 293 10.14 -27.97 9.14
CA VAL A 293 10.68 -26.97 8.20
C VAL A 293 9.55 -26.23 7.47
N VAL A 294 8.43 -26.91 7.20
CA VAL A 294 7.27 -26.31 6.53
C VAL A 294 6.68 -25.17 7.38
N TYR A 295 6.49 -25.39 8.68
CA TYR A 295 6.00 -24.34 9.57
C TYR A 295 7.02 -23.21 9.77
N ILE A 296 8.30 -23.55 9.91
CA ILE A 296 9.36 -22.53 10.05
C ILE A 296 9.40 -21.63 8.81
N VAL A 297 9.31 -22.21 7.61
CA VAL A 297 9.26 -21.46 6.34
C VAL A 297 7.98 -20.62 6.25
N SER A 298 6.83 -21.13 6.69
CA SER A 298 5.58 -20.35 6.66
C SER A 298 5.66 -19.12 7.57
N VAL A 299 6.22 -19.26 8.78
CA VAL A 299 6.46 -18.14 9.70
C VAL A 299 7.44 -17.13 9.10
N ALA A 300 8.51 -17.60 8.46
CA ALA A 300 9.47 -16.76 7.78
C ALA A 300 8.83 -15.95 6.63
N MET A 301 7.92 -16.56 5.87
CA MET A 301 7.19 -15.89 4.80
C MET A 301 6.26 -14.79 5.31
N VAL A 302 5.57 -15.00 6.44
CA VAL A 302 4.75 -13.95 7.07
C VAL A 302 5.63 -12.79 7.54
N ALA A 303 6.77 -13.07 8.18
CA ALA A 303 7.71 -12.03 8.61
C ALA A 303 8.24 -11.19 7.42
N SER A 304 8.51 -11.83 6.27
CA SER A 304 8.95 -11.15 5.05
C SER A 304 7.97 -10.12 4.53
N ASN A 305 6.65 -10.29 4.75
CA ASN A 305 5.65 -9.34 4.29
C ASN A 305 5.95 -7.91 4.77
N GLY A 306 6.43 -7.78 6.01
CA GLY A 306 6.77 -6.49 6.61
C GLY A 306 7.95 -5.76 5.93
N CYS A 307 8.87 -6.48 5.28
CA CYS A 307 10.06 -5.86 4.68
C CYS A 307 10.05 -5.78 3.16
N VAL A 308 9.10 -6.43 2.48
CA VAL A 308 9.02 -6.44 0.99
C VAL A 308 8.52 -5.10 0.43
N ASN A 309 7.66 -4.38 1.16
CA ASN A 309 6.98 -3.17 0.70
C ASN A 309 7.94 -2.05 0.23
N PRO A 310 8.99 -1.68 0.99
CA PRO A 310 9.98 -0.69 0.55
C PRO A 310 10.64 -1.00 -0.80
N PHE A 311 10.94 -2.27 -1.09
CA PHE A 311 11.55 -2.67 -2.36
C PHE A 311 10.57 -2.48 -3.52
N ILE A 312 9.29 -2.84 -3.34
CA ILE A 312 8.24 -2.61 -4.33
C ILE A 312 8.11 -1.12 -4.62
N TYR A 313 8.10 -0.27 -3.59
CA TYR A 313 8.04 1.18 -3.75
C TYR A 313 9.28 1.73 -4.47
N ALA A 314 10.48 1.30 -4.07
CA ALA A 314 11.74 1.73 -4.67
C ALA A 314 11.81 1.37 -6.17
N ILE A 315 11.32 0.20 -6.58
CA ILE A 315 11.42 -0.25 -7.98
C ILE A 315 10.29 0.34 -8.84
N LYS A 316 9.04 0.28 -8.36
CA LYS A 316 7.85 0.52 -9.20
C LYS A 316 7.23 1.90 -8.96
N TYR A 317 7.34 2.46 -7.75
CA TYR A 317 6.62 3.69 -7.42
C TYR A 317 7.40 4.94 -7.90
N LYS A 318 7.01 5.45 -9.08
CA LYS A 318 7.69 6.59 -9.72
C LYS A 318 7.76 7.85 -8.86
N GLN A 319 6.70 8.18 -8.12
CA GLN A 319 6.70 9.36 -7.25
C GLN A 319 7.68 9.20 -6.10
N PHE A 320 7.71 8.02 -5.47
CA PHE A 320 8.69 7.68 -4.45
C PHE A 320 10.12 7.80 -4.94
N ARG A 321 10.45 7.26 -6.13
CA ARG A 321 11.79 7.41 -6.72
C ARG A 321 12.18 8.87 -6.98
N LYS A 322 11.24 9.70 -7.44
CA LYS A 322 11.48 11.14 -7.62
C LYS A 322 11.74 11.82 -6.28
N ALA A 323 10.97 11.47 -5.25
CA ALA A 323 11.12 12.00 -3.90
C ALA A 323 12.45 11.59 -3.27
N LEU A 324 12.86 10.34 -3.44
CA LEU A 324 14.16 9.84 -3.00
C LEU A 324 15.32 10.62 -3.64
N LYS A 325 15.25 10.86 -4.97
CA LYS A 325 16.23 11.71 -5.67
C LYS A 325 16.23 13.14 -5.15
N ALA A 326 15.07 13.73 -4.91
CA ALA A 326 14.98 15.07 -4.34
C ALA A 326 15.63 15.15 -2.95
N LEU A 327 15.43 14.13 -2.11
CA LEU A 327 16.05 14.04 -0.78
C LEU A 327 17.58 13.93 -0.84
N THR A 328 18.12 13.19 -1.81
CA THR A 328 19.57 13.07 -2.01
C THR A 328 20.18 14.30 -2.67
N CYS A 329 19.46 14.97 -3.58
CA CYS A 329 19.92 16.19 -4.26
C CYS A 329 19.82 17.42 -3.36
N ALA A 330 18.89 17.47 -2.40
CA ALA A 330 18.80 18.54 -1.40
C ALA A 330 20.01 18.57 -0.45
N LYS A 331 20.77 17.48 -0.33
CA LYS A 331 22.08 17.50 0.35
C LYS A 331 23.19 18.20 -0.44
N SER A 332 22.90 18.68 -1.66
CA SER A 332 23.86 19.41 -2.51
C SER A 332 23.54 20.90 -2.69
N GLY A 333 22.59 21.46 -1.94
CA GLY A 333 22.27 22.88 -2.01
C GLY A 333 21.36 23.31 -0.87
N THR A 334 21.94 24.09 0.05
CA THR A 334 21.38 25.23 0.79
C THR A 334 19.93 25.22 1.24
N ASP A 335 19.73 25.54 2.53
CA ASP A 335 18.46 25.93 3.16
C ASP A 335 17.53 26.71 2.21
N VAL A 336 16.38 26.13 1.89
CA VAL A 336 15.22 26.86 1.34
C VAL A 336 14.16 26.88 2.42
N GLY A 337 14.42 27.72 3.42
CA GLY A 337 13.59 27.89 4.61
C GLY A 337 13.37 29.35 4.98
N SER A 338 13.44 30.31 4.05
CA SER A 338 13.10 31.72 4.33
C SER A 338 13.16 32.58 3.06
N SER A 339 12.13 32.54 2.20
CA SER A 339 11.88 33.61 1.19
C SER A 339 10.54 33.40 0.46
N LEU A 340 9.42 33.28 1.18
CA LEU A 340 8.07 33.41 0.58
C LEU A 340 7.06 34.13 1.48
N THR A 341 7.53 34.95 2.44
CA THR A 341 6.66 35.75 3.32
C THR A 341 6.83 37.27 3.14
N ALA A 342 7.56 37.73 2.12
CA ALA A 342 7.95 39.14 1.97
C ALA A 342 7.43 39.86 0.71
N THR A 343 6.42 39.33 0.00
CA THR A 343 5.91 39.96 -1.23
C THR A 343 4.42 40.32 -1.23
N ASN A 344 3.71 40.22 -0.10
CA ASN A 344 2.27 40.52 -0.05
C ASN A 344 1.86 41.80 0.71
N ASN A 345 2.78 42.69 1.05
CA ASN A 345 2.46 43.99 1.64
C ASN A 345 2.98 45.13 0.75
N ASN A 346 2.35 45.38 -0.40
CA ASN A 346 2.39 46.67 -1.10
C ASN A 346 1.42 46.64 -2.28
N GLN A 347 0.15 46.97 -2.02
CA GLN A 347 -0.80 47.60 -2.95
C GLN A 347 -2.07 47.96 -2.16
N GLU A 348 -2.00 49.11 -1.49
CA GLU A 348 -3.16 49.99 -1.25
C GLU A 348 -3.08 51.15 -2.25
#